data_AF-A7N0N4-F1
#
_entry.id   AF-A7N0N4-F1
#
_cell.length_a   1.000
_cell.length_b   1.000
_cell.length_c   1.000
_cell.angle_alpha   90.00
_cell.angle_beta   90.00
_cell.angle_gamma   90.00
#
_symmetry.space_group_name_H-M   'P 1'
#
loop_
_entity.id
_entity.type
_entity.pdbx_description
1 polymer ?
#
loop_
_entity_poly.entity_id
_entity_poly.type
_entity_poly.pdbx_seq_one_letter_code
_entity_poly.pdbx_strand_id
1 'polypeptide(L)' 'MSRNKKYEEKMKSQGFKKVTIWVPADRESDLKQAASEMCEHENLTVGVLKDLNTGRMVSMH' A
#
# COMPACT_ATOMS: atom_id res chain seq x y z
N MET A 1 -7.51 -17.89 -19.21
CA MET A 1 -7.54 -17.28 -17.86
C MET A 1 -8.08 -15.86 -17.97
N SER A 2 -8.84 -15.38 -16.98
CA SER A 2 -9.26 -13.98 -16.96
C SER A 2 -8.05 -13.06 -16.83
N ARG A 3 -8.15 -11.83 -17.34
CA ARG A 3 -7.12 -10.80 -17.23
C ARG A 3 -6.64 -10.62 -15.78
N ASN A 4 -7.57 -10.68 -14.83
CA ASN A 4 -7.28 -10.55 -13.40
C ASN A 4 -6.43 -11.72 -12.88
N LYS A 5 -6.75 -12.97 -13.25
CA LYS A 5 -5.97 -14.13 -12.82
C LYS A 5 -4.52 -14.06 -13.34
N LYS A 6 -4.32 -13.67 -14.61
CA LYS A 6 -2.99 -13.48 -15.19
C LYS A 6 -2.20 -12.37 -14.49
N TYR A 7 -2.85 -11.26 -14.13
CA TYR A 7 -2.24 -10.18 -13.37
C TYR A 7 -1.81 -10.65 -11.97
N GLU A 8 -2.69 -11.34 -11.24
CA GLU A 8 -2.37 -11.83 -9.90
C GLU A 8 -1.24 -12.86 -9.90
N GLU A 9 -1.21 -13.77 -10.88
CA GLU A 9 -0.11 -14.71 -11.06
C GLU A 9 1.22 -13.99 -11.35
N LYS A 10 1.20 -12.96 -12.21
CA LYS A 10 2.37 -12.13 -12.48
C LYS A 10 2.88 -11.45 -11.21
N MET A 11 2.00 -10.79 -10.44
CA MET A 11 2.38 -10.11 -9.20
C MET A 11 2.98 -11.09 -8.18
N LYS A 12 2.38 -12.26 -8.01
CA LYS A 12 2.92 -13.33 -7.14
C LYS A 12 4.29 -13.81 -7.60
N SER A 13 4.50 -13.97 -8.90
CA SER A 13 5.81 -14.38 -9.44
C SER A 13 6.92 -13.35 -9.22
N GLN A 14 6.54 -12.08 -9.00
CA GLN A 14 7.46 -10.98 -8.66
C GLN A 14 7.71 -10.86 -7.14
N GLY A 15 7.14 -11.76 -6.32
CA GLY A 15 7.30 -11.74 -4.87
C GLY A 15 6.24 -10.92 -4.13
N PHE A 16 5.28 -10.29 -4.83
CA PHE A 16 4.24 -9.49 -4.20
C PHE A 16 3.11 -10.34 -3.62
N LYS A 17 2.56 -9.87 -2.49
CA LYS A 17 1.43 -10.51 -1.80
C LYS A 17 0.22 -9.58 -1.80
N LYS A 18 -0.94 -10.12 -2.21
CA LYS A 18 -2.23 -9.44 -2.05
C LYS A 18 -2.67 -9.52 -0.60
N VAL A 19 -3.00 -8.37 -0.02
CA VAL A 19 -3.54 -8.24 1.35
C VAL A 19 -4.89 -7.56 1.29
N THR A 20 -5.87 -8.08 2.03
CA THR A 20 -7.20 -7.45 2.19
C THR A 20 -7.27 -6.86 3.58
N ILE A 21 -7.51 -5.55 3.67
CA ILE A 21 -7.59 -4.79 4.93
C ILE A 21 -8.82 -3.88 4.94
N TRP A 22 -9.28 -3.54 6.14
CA TRP A 22 -10.30 -2.49 6.34
C TRP A 22 -9.62 -1.15 6.56
N VAL A 23 -10.13 -0.11 5.89
CA VAL A 23 -9.51 1.23 5.88
C VAL A 23 -10.61 2.30 5.88
N PRO A 24 -10.35 3.52 6.38
CA PRO A 24 -11.27 4.63 6.21
C PRO A 24 -11.47 4.96 4.72
N ALA A 25 -12.72 5.15 4.29
CA ALA A 25 -13.08 5.33 2.88
C ALA A 25 -12.42 6.56 2.25
N ASP A 26 -12.27 7.64 3.01
CA ASP A 26 -11.61 8.89 2.62
C ASP A 26 -10.08 8.79 2.52
N ARG A 27 -9.48 7.67 2.97
CA ARG A 27 -8.02 7.44 3.01
C ARG A 27 -7.59 6.25 2.14
N GLU A 28 -8.50 5.67 1.36
CA GLU A 28 -8.21 4.50 0.50
C GLU A 28 -7.10 4.80 -0.53
N SER A 29 -7.09 6.01 -1.11
CA SER A 29 -6.09 6.43 -2.10
C SER A 29 -4.69 6.44 -1.52
N ASP A 30 -4.54 6.92 -0.28
CA ASP A 30 -3.24 7.07 0.37
C ASP A 30 -2.58 5.71 0.62
N LEU A 31 -3.38 4.71 1.02
CA LEU A 31 -2.88 3.35 1.23
C LEU A 31 -2.55 2.64 -0.08
N LYS A 32 -3.33 2.87 -1.15
CA LYS A 32 -2.99 2.37 -2.49
C LYS A 32 -1.68 2.97 -2.98
N GLN A 33 -1.48 4.27 -2.77
CA GLN A 33 -0.25 4.94 -3.15
C GLN A 33 0.93 4.40 -2.34
N ALA A 34 0.84 4.35 -1.01
CA ALA A 34 1.90 3.80 -0.16
C ALA A 34 2.28 2.36 -0.57
N ALA A 35 1.29 1.51 -0.87
CA ALA A 35 1.55 0.16 -1.37
C ALA A 35 2.27 0.14 -2.73
N SER A 36 1.90 1.03 -3.66
CA SER A 36 2.57 1.18 -4.97
C SER A 36 4.03 1.59 -4.81
N GLU A 37 4.30 2.63 -4.00
CA GLU A 37 5.65 3.14 -3.74
C GLU A 37 6.55 2.04 -3.14
N MET A 38 6.03 1.24 -2.21
CA MET A 38 6.78 0.11 -1.64
C MET A 38 7.05 -1.01 -2.66
N CYS A 39 6.22 -1.17 -3.69
CA CYS A 39 6.48 -2.14 -4.76
C CYS A 39 7.54 -1.66 -5.75
N GLU A 40 7.70 -0.35 -5.91
CA GLU A 40 8.71 0.27 -6.79
C GLU A 40 10.05 0.50 -6.07
N HIS A 41 10.02 0.67 -4.75
CA HIS A 41 11.17 0.99 -3.92
C HIS A 41 11.31 0.01 -2.74
N GLU A 42 12.10 -1.05 -2.94
CA GLU A 42 12.28 -2.15 -1.98
C GLU A 42 12.82 -1.74 -0.59
N ASN A 43 13.44 -0.57 -0.49
CA ASN A 43 14.02 -0.02 0.73
C ASN A 43 13.07 0.94 1.50
N LEU A 44 11.86 1.17 0.99
CA LEU A 44 10.87 2.02 1.64
C LEU A 44 9.84 1.18 2.39
N THR A 45 9.42 1.66 3.55
CA THR A 45 8.29 1.09 4.30
C THR A 45 7.52 2.19 5.02
N VAL A 46 6.30 1.90 5.44
CA VAL A 46 5.47 2.84 6.19
C VAL A 46 6.00 2.92 7.62
N GLY A 47 6.50 4.09 8.02
CA GLY A 47 6.95 4.37 9.39
C GLY A 47 6.24 5.56 10.06
N VAL A 48 5.55 6.39 9.29
CA VAL A 48 4.88 7.60 9.77
C VAL A 48 3.49 7.75 9.17
N LEU A 49 2.59 8.36 9.93
CA LEU A 49 1.27 8.80 9.48
C LEU A 49 1.14 10.32 9.63
N LYS A 50 0.38 10.94 8.73
CA LYS A 50 0.07 12.37 8.84
C LYS A 50 -1.16 12.57 9.73
N ASP A 51 -1.02 13.34 10.80
CA ASP A 51 -2.15 13.86 11.56
C ASP A 51 -2.89 14.89 10.70
N LEU A 52 -4.16 14.61 10.38
CA LEU A 52 -4.97 15.47 9.51
C LEU A 52 -5.46 16.74 10.21
N ASN A 53 -5.47 16.79 11.54
CA ASN A 53 -5.87 17.97 12.30
C ASN A 53 -4.72 18.97 12.42
N THR A 54 -3.50 18.46 12.67
CA THR A 54 -2.32 19.30 12.93
C THR A 54 -1.35 19.40 11.75
N GLY A 55 -1.49 18.53 10.76
CA GLY A 55 -0.57 18.41 9.63
C GLY A 55 0.78 17.76 9.96
N ARG A 56 1.01 17.38 11.22
CA ARG A 56 2.29 16.81 11.67
C ARG A 56 2.43 15.34 11.28
N MET A 57 3.67 14.89 11.10
CA MET A 57 3.97 13.48 10.94
C MET A 57 4.12 12.83 12.32
N VAL A 58 3.48 11.68 12.52
CA VAL A 58 3.46 10.90 13.75
C VAL A 58 4.08 9.55 13.46
N SER A 59 5.10 9.15 14.23
CA SER A 59 5.72 7.82 14.14
C SER A 59 4.69 6.74 14.47
N MET A 60 4.70 5.64 13.72
CA MET A 60 3.88 4.45 14.03
C MET A 60 4.52 3.51 15.06
N HIS A 61 5.79 3.75 15.41
CA HIS A 61 6.60 2.98 16.36
C HIS A 61 7.15 3.87 17.47
#